data_AF-A0AAV5DUI1-F1
#
_entry.id   AF-A0AAV5DUI1-F1
#
_cell.length_a   1.000
_cell.length_b   1.000
_cell.length_c   1.000
_cell.angle_alpha   90.00
_cell.angle_beta   90.00
_cell.angle_gamma   90.00
#
_symmetry.space_group_name_H-M   'P 1'
#
loop_
_entity.id
_entity.type
_entity.pdbx_description
1 polymer ?
#
loop_
_entity_poly.entity_id
_entity_poly.type
_entity_poly.pdbx_seq_one_letter_code
_entity_poly.pdbx_strand_id
1 'polypeptide(L)'
;MKLVTPAKGTIELSNEKDPELFYLARCGLGGLGVVAEVTLQTEAESNDPEIDTLSFTELRDRLLARDPLGKEHVIRINEAEAEYWKKSEGLSKPTMKDLDYMENLLQLIEKEDIPPPPPIEQHWTARRKSPMSPVSSSGEDDIFSLVGIIMYLRTSDARQRKEITEEFFSYRSVTQTSLWDQYSAYEHWAKIEVPQDKDELPELQARMRERFPVDAYNKALMELDPNKVLSNAKLEKLFPVLEHVHQAK
;
A
#
# COMPACT_ATOMS: atom_id res chain seq x y z
N MET A 1 -25.81 15.65 7.48
CA MET A 1 -25.12 14.94 6.37
C MET A 1 -26.08 13.97 5.72
N LYS A 2 -25.98 13.78 4.40
CA LYS A 2 -26.70 12.74 3.66
C LYS A 2 -25.74 11.62 3.27
N LEU A 3 -26.08 10.40 3.67
CA LEU A 3 -25.31 9.19 3.39
C LEU A 3 -26.11 8.26 2.47
N VAL A 4 -25.51 7.82 1.37
CA VAL A 4 -26.11 6.82 0.49
C VAL A 4 -25.59 5.44 0.88
N THR A 5 -26.49 4.58 1.35
CA THR A 5 -26.18 3.24 1.84
C THR A 5 -26.79 2.17 0.92
N PRO A 6 -26.13 1.00 0.73
CA PRO A 6 -26.66 -0.07 -0.10
C PRO A 6 -27.98 -0.67 0.42
N ALA A 7 -28.17 -0.74 1.74
CA ALA A 7 -29.31 -1.42 2.34
C ALA A 7 -30.51 -0.49 2.64
N LYS A 8 -30.27 0.80 2.92
CA LYS A 8 -31.31 1.75 3.35
C LYS A 8 -31.51 2.91 2.38
N GLY A 9 -30.78 2.95 1.26
CA GLY A 9 -30.79 4.07 0.33
C GLY A 9 -30.19 5.33 0.96
N THR A 10 -30.70 6.50 0.60
CA THR A 10 -30.25 7.79 1.13
C THR A 10 -30.84 8.01 2.52
N ILE A 11 -29.97 8.14 3.52
CA ILE A 11 -30.34 8.51 4.88
C ILE A 11 -29.80 9.90 5.21
N GLU A 12 -30.55 10.66 6.00
CA GLU A 12 -30.16 11.99 6.45
C GLU A 12 -29.87 11.94 7.95
N LEU A 13 -28.63 12.24 8.33
CA LEU A 13 -28.12 12.19 9.69
C LEU A 13 -27.79 13.61 10.16
N SER A 14 -28.16 13.93 11.40
CA SER A 14 -27.72 15.15 12.09
C SER A 14 -27.44 14.82 13.55
N ASN A 15 -26.67 15.70 14.19
CA ASN A 15 -26.37 15.58 15.62
C ASN A 15 -27.64 15.60 16.49
N GLU A 16 -28.72 16.22 16.02
CA GLU A 16 -29.98 16.34 16.77
C GLU A 16 -30.90 15.14 16.61
N LYS A 17 -30.86 14.47 15.44
CA LYS A 17 -31.78 13.39 15.11
C LYS A 17 -31.26 12.01 15.51
N ASP A 18 -29.97 11.74 15.29
CA ASP A 18 -29.36 10.44 15.57
C ASP A 18 -27.85 10.63 15.85
N PRO A 19 -27.49 11.13 17.05
CA PRO A 19 -26.12 11.57 17.35
C PRO A 19 -25.13 10.42 17.25
N GLU A 20 -25.42 9.24 17.80
CA GLU A 20 -24.47 8.12 17.78
C GLU A 20 -24.16 7.66 16.35
N LEU A 21 -25.19 7.49 15.51
CA LEU A 21 -24.99 7.08 14.13
C LEU A 21 -24.33 8.20 13.31
N PHE A 22 -24.65 9.46 13.59
CA PHE A 22 -24.00 10.61 12.98
C PHE A 22 -22.51 10.66 13.31
N TYR A 23 -22.11 10.47 14.58
CA TYR A 23 -20.70 10.43 14.98
C TYR A 23 -19.96 9.22 14.40
N LEU A 24 -20.56 8.03 14.43
CA LEU A 24 -20.00 6.83 13.83
C LEU A 24 -19.77 7.00 12.32
N ALA A 25 -20.73 7.63 11.60
CA ALA A 25 -20.62 7.91 10.18
C ALA A 25 -19.51 8.92 9.84
N ARG A 26 -19.19 9.86 10.75
CA ARG A 26 -18.02 10.76 10.60
C ARG A 26 -16.70 10.01 10.76
N CYS A 27 -16.60 9.09 11.72
CA CYS A 27 -15.37 8.32 11.97
C CYS A 27 -15.12 7.25 10.89
N GLY A 28 -16.18 6.70 10.28
CA GLY A 28 -16.13 5.68 9.25
C GLY A 28 -16.31 6.19 7.82
N LEU A 29 -15.87 7.43 7.53
CA LEU A 29 -15.93 8.03 6.19
C LEU A 29 -15.22 7.11 5.18
N GLY A 30 -16.01 6.43 4.33
CA GLY A 30 -15.54 5.45 3.35
C GLY A 30 -15.96 3.98 3.61
N GLY A 31 -16.30 3.63 4.85
CA GLY A 31 -16.69 2.25 5.23
C GLY A 31 -18.20 1.98 5.30
N LEU A 32 -19.01 3.04 5.44
CA LEU A 32 -20.46 2.92 5.72
C LEU A 32 -21.38 3.37 4.57
N GLY A 33 -20.82 3.86 3.47
CA GLY A 33 -21.57 4.32 2.29
C GLY A 33 -20.85 5.44 1.54
N VAL A 34 -21.49 5.94 0.48
CA VAL A 34 -21.02 7.12 -0.26
C VAL A 34 -21.65 8.37 0.36
N VAL A 35 -20.81 9.26 0.90
CA VAL A 35 -21.26 10.57 1.39
C VAL A 35 -21.57 11.45 0.19
N ALA A 36 -22.83 11.87 0.06
CA ALA A 36 -23.29 12.65 -1.09
C ALA A 36 -23.36 14.16 -0.77
N GLU A 37 -23.63 14.52 0.49
CA GLU A 37 -23.76 15.93 0.89
C GLU A 37 -23.43 16.10 2.39
N VAL A 38 -22.53 17.05 2.71
CA VAL A 38 -22.14 17.42 4.06
C VAL A 38 -22.23 18.93 4.20
N THR A 39 -22.96 19.39 5.22
CA THR A 39 -22.96 20.77 5.68
C THR A 39 -22.30 20.77 7.06
N LEU A 40 -21.17 21.45 7.18
CA LEU A 40 -20.44 21.63 8.44
C LEU A 40 -20.82 23.01 8.99
N GLN A 41 -21.23 23.05 10.25
CA GLN A 41 -21.45 24.28 10.98
C GLN A 41 -20.30 24.43 11.97
N THR A 42 -19.56 25.52 11.88
CA THR A 42 -18.49 25.88 12.81
C THR A 42 -19.02 26.97 13.74
N GLU A 43 -19.01 26.71 15.05
CA GLU A 43 -19.10 27.78 16.04
C GLU A 43 -17.68 28.25 16.36
N ALA A 44 -17.50 29.58 16.41
CA ALA A 44 -16.22 30.20 16.69
C ALA A 44 -16.19 30.75 18.12
N GLU A 45 -14.98 30.64 18.67
CA GLU A 45 -14.41 31.24 19.89
C GLU A 45 -14.50 30.43 21.20
N SER A 46 -13.35 29.91 21.61
CA SER A 46 -12.95 29.89 23.03
C SER A 46 -11.43 29.78 23.17
N ASN A 47 -10.89 30.43 24.21
CA ASN A 47 -9.59 30.12 24.80
C ASN A 47 -9.78 28.86 25.64
N ASP A 48 -9.46 27.68 25.08
CA ASP A 48 -9.92 26.41 25.64
C ASP A 48 -8.80 25.56 26.27
N PRO A 49 -8.87 25.22 27.58
CA PRO A 49 -8.03 24.19 28.20
C PRO A 49 -8.21 22.78 27.60
N GLU A 50 -9.20 22.58 26.72
CA GLU A 50 -9.45 21.34 25.98
C GLU A 50 -8.36 21.03 24.92
N ILE A 51 -7.57 22.02 24.48
CA ILE A 51 -6.48 21.82 23.49
C ILE A 51 -5.47 20.77 23.97
N ASP A 52 -5.12 20.79 25.26
CA ASP A 52 -4.15 19.86 25.86
C ASP A 52 -4.67 18.41 25.93
N THR A 53 -5.98 18.21 25.71
CA THR A 53 -6.64 16.90 25.72
C THR A 53 -6.95 16.35 24.33
N LEU A 54 -6.75 17.15 23.27
CA LEU A 54 -7.03 16.73 21.90
C LEU A 54 -5.95 15.76 21.41
N SER A 55 -6.37 14.71 20.70
CA SER A 55 -5.45 13.93 19.87
C SER A 55 -4.90 14.79 18.73
N PHE A 56 -3.75 14.40 18.19
CA PHE A 56 -3.10 15.12 17.09
C PHE A 56 -4.06 15.35 15.90
N THR A 57 -4.84 14.33 15.53
CA THR A 57 -5.81 14.41 14.42
C THR A 57 -6.92 15.40 14.72
N GLU A 58 -7.41 15.44 15.96
CA GLU A 58 -8.47 16.39 16.36
C GLU A 58 -7.94 17.83 16.39
N LEU A 59 -6.70 18.03 16.85
CA LEU A 59 -6.07 19.34 16.83
C LEU A 59 -5.86 19.84 15.39
N ARG A 60 -5.35 18.98 14.50
CA ARG A 60 -5.19 19.26 13.07
C ARG A 60 -6.52 19.66 12.43
N ASP A 61 -7.56 18.87 12.63
CA ASP A 61 -8.86 19.11 12.03
C ASP A 61 -9.47 20.43 12.54
N ARG A 62 -9.33 20.74 13.82
CA ARG A 62 -9.76 22.04 14.39
C ARG A 62 -8.94 23.22 13.83
N LEU A 63 -7.64 23.05 13.60
CA LEU A 63 -6.79 24.07 13.01
C LEU A 63 -7.16 24.33 11.53
N LEU A 64 -7.36 23.29 10.73
CA LEU A 64 -7.80 23.43 9.34
C LEU A 64 -9.19 24.06 9.23
N ALA A 65 -10.10 23.73 10.14
CA ALA A 65 -11.46 24.26 10.15
C ALA A 65 -11.55 25.78 10.40
N ARG A 66 -10.49 26.43 10.89
CA ARG A 66 -10.47 27.89 11.11
C ARG A 66 -10.50 28.70 9.83
N ASP A 67 -9.86 28.21 8.76
CA ASP A 67 -9.88 28.85 7.45
C ASP A 67 -9.62 27.82 6.33
N PRO A 68 -10.58 26.93 6.06
CA PRO A 68 -10.37 25.78 5.18
C PRO A 68 -10.17 26.15 3.70
N LEU A 69 -10.52 27.38 3.29
CA LEU A 69 -10.35 27.87 1.93
C LEU A 69 -9.15 28.82 1.78
N GLY A 70 -8.56 29.25 2.89
CA GLY A 70 -7.34 30.06 2.92
C GLY A 70 -6.12 29.24 2.54
N LYS A 71 -5.67 29.36 1.29
CA LYS A 71 -4.51 28.63 0.76
C LYS A 71 -3.27 28.77 1.67
N GLU A 72 -2.95 29.98 2.12
CA GLU A 72 -1.79 30.22 3.00
C GLU A 72 -1.97 29.60 4.40
N HIS A 73 -3.20 29.55 4.90
CA HIS A 73 -3.51 28.90 6.18
C HIS A 73 -3.32 27.40 6.08
N VAL A 74 -3.91 26.75 5.07
CA VAL A 74 -3.79 25.31 4.83
C VAL A 74 -2.32 24.91 4.64
N ILE A 75 -1.54 25.69 3.88
CA ILE A 75 -0.09 25.44 3.71
C ILE A 75 0.62 25.45 5.07
N ARG A 76 0.40 26.48 5.90
CA ARG A 76 1.06 26.58 7.22
C ARG A 76 0.68 25.43 8.16
N ILE A 77 -0.57 24.98 8.15
CA ILE A 77 -1.00 23.84 8.96
C ILE A 77 -0.33 22.55 8.48
N ASN A 78 -0.28 22.32 7.17
CA ASN A 78 0.40 21.16 6.59
C ASN A 78 1.91 21.17 6.86
N GLU A 79 2.56 22.34 6.81
CA GLU A 79 3.98 22.49 7.17
C GLU A 79 4.23 22.17 8.65
N ALA A 80 3.36 22.65 9.54
CA ALA A 80 3.46 22.37 10.98
C ALA A 80 3.21 20.87 11.29
N GLU A 81 2.24 20.25 10.61
CA GLU A 81 1.99 18.80 10.68
C GLU A 81 3.22 18.02 10.19
N ALA A 82 3.80 18.39 9.05
CA ALA A 82 5.00 17.75 8.53
C ALA A 82 6.19 17.89 9.49
N GLU A 83 6.39 19.07 10.11
CA GLU A 83 7.42 19.26 11.13
C GLU A 83 7.17 18.42 12.39
N TYR A 84 5.92 18.31 12.83
CA TYR A 84 5.54 17.48 13.97
C TYR A 84 5.86 16.01 13.70
N TRP A 85 5.50 15.48 12.53
CA TRP A 85 5.82 14.12 12.15
C TRP A 85 7.34 13.88 12.10
N LYS A 86 8.11 14.80 11.51
CA LYS A 86 9.58 14.74 11.54
C LYS A 86 10.16 14.71 12.96
N LYS A 87 9.56 15.44 13.91
CA LYS A 87 10.01 15.49 15.32
C LYS A 87 9.50 14.30 16.15
N SER A 88 8.41 13.67 15.70
CA SER A 88 7.74 12.54 16.38
C SER A 88 8.13 11.18 15.79
N GLU A 89 8.95 11.15 14.73
CA GLU A 89 9.55 9.94 14.20
C GLU A 89 10.43 9.27 15.27
N GLY A 90 9.98 8.10 15.74
CA GLY A 90 10.73 7.26 16.69
C GLY A 90 11.93 6.54 16.07
N LEU A 91 12.20 6.76 14.78
CA LEU A 91 13.40 6.28 14.11
C LEU A 91 14.53 7.27 14.41
N SER A 92 15.55 6.82 15.13
CA SER A 92 16.71 7.67 15.44
C SER A 92 17.42 8.21 14.18
N LYS A 93 17.25 7.53 13.02
CA LYS A 93 17.78 7.89 11.69
C LYS A 93 16.91 7.32 10.56
N PRO A 94 15.81 7.96 10.16
CA PRO A 94 15.02 7.52 9.01
C PRO A 94 15.84 7.66 7.71
N THR A 95 15.72 6.69 6.81
CA THR A 95 16.46 6.73 5.52
C THR A 95 15.77 7.58 4.46
N MET A 96 14.49 7.92 4.68
CA MET A 96 13.61 8.65 3.74
C MET A 96 13.38 7.95 2.39
N LYS A 97 13.95 6.76 2.19
CA LYS A 97 13.88 6.02 0.92
C LYS A 97 12.45 5.70 0.50
N ASP A 98 11.54 5.53 1.44
CA ASP A 98 10.13 5.26 1.18
C ASP A 98 9.42 6.49 0.60
N LEU A 99 9.75 7.69 1.06
CA LEU A 99 9.25 8.94 0.49
C LEU A 99 9.90 9.22 -0.87
N ASP A 100 11.22 9.02 -0.98
CA ASP A 100 11.94 9.15 -2.26
C ASP A 100 11.36 8.17 -3.30
N TYR A 101 11.01 6.95 -2.89
CA TYR A 101 10.36 5.97 -3.75
C TYR A 101 9.02 6.48 -4.27
N MET A 102 8.18 7.04 -3.39
CA MET A 102 6.88 7.58 -3.79
C MET A 102 7.02 8.79 -4.73
N GLU A 103 7.96 9.69 -4.46
CA GLU A 103 8.23 10.83 -5.35
C GLU A 103 8.67 10.35 -6.74
N ASN A 104 9.64 9.44 -6.80
CA ASN A 104 10.14 8.89 -8.07
C ASN A 104 9.08 8.04 -8.80
N LEU A 105 8.21 7.36 -8.06
CA LEU A 105 7.07 6.64 -8.63
C LEU A 105 6.10 7.59 -9.31
N LEU A 106 5.73 8.70 -8.65
CA LEU A 106 4.82 9.69 -9.20
C LEU A 106 5.43 10.40 -10.42
N GLN A 107 6.73 10.73 -10.37
CA GLN A 107 7.44 11.29 -11.53
C GLN A 107 7.49 10.31 -12.70
N LEU A 108 7.67 9.01 -12.44
CA LEU A 108 7.68 7.99 -13.49
C LEU A 108 6.30 7.85 -14.14
N ILE A 109 5.22 7.88 -13.35
CA ILE A 109 3.83 7.87 -13.85
C ILE A 109 3.61 9.04 -14.81
N GLU A 110 4.00 10.25 -14.38
CA GLU A 110 3.83 11.46 -15.19
C GLU A 110 4.69 11.43 -16.47
N LYS A 111 5.94 10.97 -16.36
CA LYS A 111 6.88 10.89 -17.48
C LYS A 111 6.45 9.92 -18.57
N GLU A 112 5.92 8.76 -18.18
CA GLU A 112 5.55 7.69 -19.10
C GLU A 112 4.08 7.82 -19.59
N ASP A 113 3.39 8.91 -19.23
CA ASP A 113 1.98 9.19 -19.55
C ASP A 113 1.06 8.00 -19.19
N ILE A 114 1.40 7.31 -18.10
CA ILE A 114 0.63 6.14 -17.66
C ILE A 114 -0.65 6.65 -16.98
N PRO A 115 -1.85 6.16 -17.39
CA PRO A 115 -3.08 6.50 -16.69
C PRO A 115 -2.90 6.27 -15.18
N PRO A 116 -3.07 7.30 -14.33
CA PRO A 116 -2.74 7.16 -12.92
C PRO A 116 -3.59 6.04 -12.32
N PRO A 117 -2.97 5.04 -11.67
CA PRO A 117 -3.72 3.97 -11.04
C PRO A 117 -4.62 4.58 -9.94
N PRO A 118 -5.84 4.07 -9.74
CA PRO A 118 -6.84 4.77 -8.97
C PRO A 118 -6.41 5.03 -7.50
N PRO A 119 -6.07 4.03 -6.65
CA PRO A 119 -5.30 4.29 -5.44
C PRO A 119 -3.91 3.62 -5.45
N ILE A 120 -2.91 4.36 -4.98
CA ILE A 120 -1.62 3.82 -4.51
C ILE A 120 -1.69 3.79 -2.99
N GLU A 121 -1.67 2.59 -2.42
CA GLU A 121 -1.67 2.38 -0.97
C GLU A 121 -0.24 2.22 -0.48
N GLN A 122 0.11 2.92 0.59
CA GLN A 122 1.39 2.76 1.26
C GLN A 122 1.15 2.47 2.74
N HIS A 123 1.81 1.42 3.25
CA HIS A 123 1.79 1.11 4.66
C HIS A 123 3.14 0.59 5.13
N TRP A 124 3.40 0.69 6.43
CA TRP A 124 4.67 0.29 7.03
C TRP A 124 4.46 -0.92 7.93
N THR A 125 5.45 -1.81 7.94
CA THR A 125 5.50 -2.93 8.88
C THR A 125 6.90 -3.10 9.42
N ALA A 126 6.99 -3.51 10.69
CA ALA A 126 8.23 -3.98 11.25
C ALA A 126 8.73 -5.25 10.52
N ARG A 127 10.04 -5.46 10.55
CA ARG A 127 10.68 -6.64 9.98
C ARG A 127 10.15 -7.96 10.53
N ARG A 128 10.28 -9.02 9.72
CA ARG A 128 9.94 -10.41 10.08
C ARG A 128 11.20 -11.26 10.18
N LYS A 129 11.17 -12.25 11.07
CA LYS A 129 12.27 -13.20 11.28
C LYS A 129 12.30 -14.33 10.25
N SER A 130 11.19 -14.59 9.56
CA SER A 130 11.13 -15.65 8.53
C SER A 130 11.99 -15.26 7.33
N PRO A 131 13.02 -16.03 6.93
CA PRO A 131 13.90 -15.69 5.83
C PRO A 131 13.20 -15.63 4.46
N MET A 132 12.08 -16.33 4.30
CA MET A 132 11.25 -16.28 3.09
C MET A 132 10.27 -15.10 3.10
N SER A 133 10.23 -14.28 4.15
CA SER A 133 9.35 -13.12 4.19
C SER A 133 9.92 -11.98 3.33
N PRO A 134 9.12 -11.30 2.49
CA PRO A 134 9.58 -10.13 1.72
C PRO A 134 10.09 -9.01 2.62
N VAL A 135 9.52 -8.90 3.81
CA VAL A 135 9.90 -7.94 4.86
C VAL A 135 10.90 -8.54 5.87
N SER A 136 11.79 -9.43 5.43
CA SER A 136 12.85 -10.00 6.28
C SER A 136 14.15 -9.23 6.19
N SER A 137 14.84 -9.09 7.32
CA SER A 137 16.17 -8.49 7.38
C SER A 137 16.89 -8.88 8.68
N SER A 138 18.20 -8.64 8.68
CA SER A 138 19.07 -8.79 9.84
C SER A 138 19.00 -7.61 10.81
N GLY A 139 18.59 -6.42 10.35
CA GLY A 139 18.46 -5.23 11.21
C GLY A 139 17.25 -5.36 12.12
N GLU A 140 17.46 -5.26 13.43
CA GLU A 140 16.40 -5.54 14.40
C GLU A 140 15.25 -4.53 14.35
N ASP A 141 15.60 -3.28 14.05
CA ASP A 141 14.72 -2.12 14.00
C ASP A 141 14.31 -1.75 12.56
N ASP A 142 14.59 -2.61 11.58
CA ASP A 142 14.24 -2.34 10.18
C ASP A 142 12.71 -2.26 10.01
N ILE A 143 12.29 -1.24 9.27
CA ILE A 143 10.91 -1.02 8.86
C ILE A 143 10.84 -1.16 7.34
N PHE A 144 9.75 -1.77 6.87
CA PHE A 144 9.48 -1.96 5.46
C PHE A 144 8.27 -1.15 5.04
N SER A 145 8.42 -0.39 3.95
CA SER A 145 7.32 0.23 3.23
C SER A 145 6.75 -0.77 2.22
N LEU A 146 5.44 -0.96 2.25
CA LEU A 146 4.68 -1.80 1.33
C LEU A 146 3.82 -0.89 0.47
N VAL A 147 4.13 -0.83 -0.83
CA VAL A 147 3.43 -0.01 -1.81
C VAL A 147 2.57 -0.92 -2.69
N GLY A 148 1.26 -0.75 -2.58
CA GLY A 148 0.24 -1.49 -3.32
C GLY A 148 -0.40 -0.62 -4.39
N ILE A 149 -0.40 -1.11 -5.63
CA ILE A 149 -1.00 -0.40 -6.76
C ILE A 149 -2.20 -1.20 -7.22
N ILE A 150 -3.37 -0.56 -7.20
CA ILE A 150 -4.65 -1.23 -7.38
C ILE A 150 -5.30 -0.71 -8.64
N MET A 151 -5.57 -1.59 -9.61
CA MET A 151 -6.41 -1.28 -10.76
C MET A 151 -7.80 -1.89 -10.58
N TYR A 152 -8.84 -1.07 -10.70
CA TYR A 152 -10.22 -1.50 -10.50
C TYR A 152 -10.76 -2.29 -11.70
N LEU A 153 -11.12 -3.55 -11.48
CA LEU A 153 -11.79 -4.41 -12.46
C LEU A 153 -13.31 -4.34 -12.31
N ARG A 154 -13.91 -3.14 -12.43
CA ARG A 154 -15.38 -2.94 -12.25
C ARG A 154 -16.24 -3.41 -13.42
N THR A 155 -15.65 -3.73 -14.55
CA THR A 155 -16.37 -4.20 -15.73
C THR A 155 -16.48 -5.73 -15.76
N SER A 156 -17.66 -6.21 -16.17
CA SER A 156 -17.89 -7.62 -16.50
C SER A 156 -17.52 -7.95 -17.95
N ASP A 157 -17.19 -6.93 -18.76
CA ASP A 157 -16.76 -7.11 -20.14
C ASP A 157 -15.35 -7.73 -20.20
N ALA A 158 -15.23 -8.88 -20.87
CA ALA A 158 -13.99 -9.63 -20.90
C ALA A 158 -12.85 -8.90 -21.63
N ARG A 159 -13.18 -8.09 -22.65
CA ARG A 159 -12.19 -7.35 -23.43
C ARG A 159 -11.62 -6.20 -22.60
N GLN A 160 -12.47 -5.40 -21.96
CA GLN A 160 -12.02 -4.33 -21.08
C GLN A 160 -11.22 -4.86 -19.88
N ARG A 161 -11.62 -6.00 -19.30
CA ARG A 161 -10.84 -6.64 -18.23
C ARG A 161 -9.44 -7.04 -18.70
N LYS A 162 -9.33 -7.55 -19.93
CA LYS A 162 -8.04 -7.88 -20.55
C LYS A 162 -7.20 -6.63 -20.75
N GLU A 163 -7.76 -5.57 -21.32
CA GLU A 163 -7.07 -4.29 -21.53
C GLU A 163 -6.55 -3.69 -20.21
N ILE A 164 -7.36 -3.66 -19.15
CA ILE A 164 -6.94 -3.20 -17.81
C ILE A 164 -5.82 -4.08 -17.23
N THR A 165 -5.88 -5.39 -17.46
CA THR A 165 -4.88 -6.33 -16.97
C THR A 165 -3.55 -6.15 -17.70
N GLU A 166 -3.59 -5.94 -19.02
CA GLU A 166 -2.39 -5.64 -19.83
C GLU A 166 -1.74 -4.33 -19.40
N GLU A 167 -2.54 -3.29 -19.13
CA GLU A 167 -2.05 -2.01 -18.61
C GLU A 167 -1.37 -2.17 -17.23
N PHE A 168 -1.96 -2.98 -16.34
CA PHE A 168 -1.35 -3.30 -15.05
C PHE A 168 0.03 -3.95 -15.20
N PHE A 169 0.18 -4.89 -16.14
CA PHE A 169 1.47 -5.53 -16.37
C PHE A 169 2.49 -4.60 -17.04
N SER A 170 2.04 -3.72 -17.94
CA SER A 170 2.87 -2.66 -18.52
C SER A 170 3.44 -1.76 -17.41
N TYR A 171 2.57 -1.27 -16.54
CA TYR A 171 2.93 -0.48 -15.36
C TYR A 171 3.93 -1.20 -14.44
N ARG A 172 3.67 -2.48 -14.14
CA ARG A 172 4.57 -3.30 -13.31
C ARG A 172 5.94 -3.41 -13.96
N SER A 173 6.01 -3.64 -15.28
CA SER A 173 7.28 -3.78 -16.00
C SER A 173 8.11 -2.49 -15.94
N VAL A 174 7.47 -1.34 -16.17
CA VAL A 174 8.13 -0.02 -16.10
C VAL A 174 8.65 0.29 -14.70
N THR A 175 7.85 0.03 -13.66
CA THR A 175 8.29 0.26 -12.27
C THR A 175 9.37 -0.71 -11.82
N GLN A 176 9.29 -1.97 -12.22
CA GLN A 176 10.31 -2.97 -11.93
C GLN A 176 11.66 -2.60 -12.54
N THR A 177 11.68 -2.22 -13.81
CA THR A 177 12.91 -1.88 -14.55
C THR A 177 13.52 -0.55 -14.14
N SER A 178 12.69 0.44 -13.77
CA SER A 178 13.16 1.80 -13.50
C SER A 178 13.44 2.09 -12.02
N LEU A 179 12.72 1.42 -11.10
CA LEU A 179 12.74 1.79 -9.67
C LEU A 179 13.19 0.65 -8.76
N TRP A 180 12.73 -0.58 -8.98
CA TRP A 180 12.78 -1.58 -7.90
C TRP A 180 14.20 -1.90 -7.42
N ASP A 181 15.18 -1.96 -8.31
CA ASP A 181 16.55 -2.32 -7.94
C ASP A 181 17.22 -1.24 -7.09
N GLN A 182 17.01 0.03 -7.41
CA GLN A 182 17.53 1.18 -6.63
C GLN A 182 17.05 1.15 -5.18
N TYR A 183 15.83 0.66 -4.96
CA TYR A 183 15.19 0.61 -3.64
C TYR A 183 15.24 -0.77 -2.99
N SER A 184 15.84 -1.76 -3.65
CA SER A 184 15.78 -3.16 -3.22
C SER A 184 14.34 -3.62 -2.96
N ALA A 185 13.42 -3.21 -3.85
CA ALA A 185 12.02 -3.56 -3.78
C ALA A 185 11.77 -4.96 -4.36
N TYR A 186 10.91 -5.70 -3.69
CA TYR A 186 10.53 -7.06 -4.06
C TYR A 186 9.03 -7.21 -4.00
N GLU A 187 8.52 -8.09 -4.86
CA GLU A 187 7.09 -8.37 -4.91
C GLU A 187 6.59 -9.01 -3.63
N HIS A 188 5.37 -8.62 -3.26
CA HIS A 188 4.65 -9.33 -2.23
C HIS A 188 4.20 -10.71 -2.76
N TRP A 189 4.31 -11.77 -1.95
CA TRP A 189 3.95 -13.14 -2.39
C TRP A 189 2.51 -13.30 -2.87
N ALA A 190 1.59 -12.49 -2.36
CA ALA A 190 0.20 -12.49 -2.82
C ALA A 190 -0.01 -11.83 -4.19
N LYS A 191 1.02 -11.16 -4.73
CA LYS A 191 0.96 -10.35 -5.95
C LYS A 191 1.96 -10.79 -7.02
N ILE A 192 2.95 -11.62 -6.68
CA ILE A 192 3.86 -12.20 -7.67
C ILE A 192 3.07 -13.02 -8.68
N GLU A 193 3.37 -12.87 -9.96
CA GLU A 193 2.79 -13.67 -11.04
C GLU A 193 3.88 -14.36 -11.85
N VAL A 194 3.53 -15.50 -12.47
CA VAL A 194 4.46 -16.17 -13.39
C VAL A 194 4.40 -15.43 -14.72
N PRO A 195 5.52 -14.90 -15.24
CA PRO A 195 5.55 -14.26 -16.54
C PRO A 195 5.03 -15.20 -17.63
N GLN A 196 4.32 -14.64 -18.62
CA GLN A 196 3.92 -15.40 -19.79
C GLN A 196 5.09 -15.57 -20.76
N ASP A 197 6.01 -14.60 -20.78
CA ASP A 197 7.24 -14.68 -21.53
C ASP A 197 8.18 -15.73 -20.91
N LYS A 198 8.75 -16.57 -21.77
CA LYS A 198 9.70 -17.62 -21.37
C LYS A 198 11.07 -17.04 -21.00
N ASP A 199 11.42 -15.88 -21.53
CA ASP A 199 12.71 -15.25 -21.28
C ASP A 199 12.69 -14.46 -19.95
N GLU A 200 11.53 -13.95 -19.53
CA GLU A 200 11.37 -13.25 -18.24
C GLU A 200 11.35 -14.19 -17.02
N LEU A 201 10.92 -15.45 -17.19
CA LEU A 201 10.81 -16.39 -16.08
C LEU A 201 12.18 -16.70 -15.43
N PRO A 202 13.25 -16.99 -16.18
CA PRO A 202 14.60 -17.13 -15.62
C PRO A 202 15.09 -15.89 -14.86
N GLU A 203 14.79 -14.68 -15.35
CA GLU A 203 15.18 -13.43 -14.69
C GLU A 203 14.48 -13.27 -13.34
N LEU A 204 13.16 -13.56 -13.29
CA LEU A 204 12.40 -13.57 -12.05
C LEU A 204 12.96 -14.59 -11.06
N GLN A 205 13.26 -15.81 -11.52
CA GLN A 205 13.84 -16.86 -10.67
C GLN A 205 15.21 -16.44 -10.11
N ALA A 206 16.06 -15.81 -10.93
CA ALA A 206 17.36 -15.32 -10.51
C ALA A 206 17.23 -14.22 -9.44
N ARG A 207 16.36 -13.23 -9.67
CA ARG A 207 16.06 -12.15 -8.71
C ARG A 207 15.54 -12.70 -7.38
N MET A 208 14.66 -13.70 -7.42
CA MET A 208 14.12 -14.31 -6.19
C MET A 208 15.19 -15.10 -5.43
N ARG A 209 16.06 -15.83 -6.14
CA ARG A 209 17.17 -16.59 -5.52
C ARG A 209 18.25 -15.67 -4.96
N GLU A 210 18.44 -14.47 -5.51
CA GLU A 210 19.37 -13.46 -4.98
C GLU A 210 18.90 -12.96 -3.60
N ARG A 211 17.60 -12.74 -3.43
CA ARG A 211 17.03 -12.17 -2.20
C ARG A 211 16.66 -13.20 -1.15
N PHE A 212 16.09 -14.32 -1.56
CA PHE A 212 15.48 -15.30 -0.68
C PHE A 212 16.29 -16.61 -0.68
N PRO A 213 16.32 -17.36 0.44
CA PRO A 213 17.04 -18.63 0.51
C PRO A 213 16.28 -19.76 -0.20
N VAL A 214 16.06 -19.61 -1.51
CA VAL A 214 15.25 -20.49 -2.36
C VAL A 214 15.77 -21.92 -2.33
N ASP A 215 17.09 -22.13 -2.34
CA ASP A 215 17.65 -23.47 -2.37
C ASP A 215 17.43 -24.22 -1.03
N ALA A 216 17.52 -23.49 0.10
CA ALA A 216 17.19 -24.06 1.41
C ALA A 216 15.68 -24.35 1.53
N TYR A 217 14.83 -23.47 1.00
CA TYR A 217 13.40 -23.69 0.91
C TYR A 217 13.05 -24.94 0.07
N ASN A 218 13.66 -25.08 -1.11
CA ASN A 218 13.45 -26.23 -1.99
C ASN A 218 13.92 -27.54 -1.37
N LYS A 219 15.04 -27.52 -0.65
CA LYS A 219 15.50 -28.68 0.12
C LYS A 219 14.49 -29.07 1.20
N ALA A 220 13.99 -28.10 1.97
CA ALA A 220 12.99 -28.36 3.01
C ALA A 220 11.67 -28.90 2.41
N LEU A 221 11.24 -28.38 1.25
CA LEU A 221 10.08 -28.92 0.53
C LEU A 221 10.27 -30.39 0.14
N MET A 222 11.44 -30.77 -0.38
CA MET A 222 11.71 -32.17 -0.74
C MET A 222 11.70 -33.11 0.47
N GLU A 223 12.19 -32.63 1.63
CA GLU A 223 12.22 -33.42 2.86
C GLU A 223 10.83 -33.55 3.52
N LEU A 224 10.03 -32.49 3.50
CA LEU A 224 8.75 -32.42 4.23
C LEU A 224 7.52 -32.75 3.39
N ASP A 225 7.59 -32.54 2.07
CA ASP A 225 6.49 -32.81 1.13
C ASP A 225 6.99 -33.54 -0.14
N PRO A 226 7.53 -34.77 0.00
CA PRO A 226 8.11 -35.52 -1.13
C PRO A 226 7.09 -35.85 -2.22
N ASN A 227 5.80 -35.89 -1.88
CA ASN A 227 4.71 -36.14 -2.83
C ASN A 227 4.10 -34.85 -3.40
N LYS A 228 4.65 -33.68 -3.05
CA LYS A 228 4.22 -32.36 -3.51
C LYS A 228 2.74 -32.06 -3.28
N VAL A 229 2.18 -32.56 -2.19
CA VAL A 229 0.76 -32.38 -1.83
C VAL A 229 0.43 -30.91 -1.57
N LEU A 230 1.40 -30.13 -1.09
CA LEU A 230 1.27 -28.71 -0.77
C LEU A 230 1.81 -27.79 -1.88
N SER A 231 2.23 -28.35 -3.01
CA SER A 231 2.75 -27.60 -4.15
C SER A 231 1.66 -27.28 -5.18
N ASN A 232 1.96 -26.37 -6.09
CA ASN A 232 1.15 -26.08 -7.27
C ASN A 232 2.02 -25.62 -8.44
N ALA A 233 1.46 -25.59 -9.64
CA ALA A 233 2.18 -25.22 -10.86
C ALA A 233 2.87 -23.83 -10.80
N LYS A 234 2.32 -22.89 -10.03
CA LYS A 234 2.92 -21.55 -9.85
C LYS A 234 4.16 -21.63 -8.97
N LEU A 235 4.09 -22.33 -7.83
CA LEU A 235 5.23 -22.55 -6.94
C LEU A 235 6.35 -23.33 -7.63
N GLU A 236 6.03 -24.38 -8.39
CA GLU A 236 7.04 -25.17 -9.11
C GLU A 236 7.77 -24.37 -10.19
N LYS A 237 7.08 -23.40 -10.82
CA LYS A 237 7.72 -22.50 -11.79
C LYS A 237 8.55 -21.42 -11.11
N LEU A 238 8.10 -20.87 -9.99
CA LEU A 238 8.85 -19.82 -9.28
C LEU A 238 10.07 -20.37 -8.55
N PHE A 239 9.95 -21.56 -7.98
CA PHE A 239 10.98 -22.22 -7.19
C PHE A 239 11.25 -23.63 -7.72
N PRO A 240 11.85 -23.75 -8.93
CA PRO A 240 12.13 -25.05 -9.50
C PRO A 240 13.16 -25.79 -8.64
N VAL A 241 12.85 -27.05 -8.35
CA VAL A 241 13.81 -27.99 -7.77
C VAL A 241 14.86 -28.30 -8.84
N LEU A 242 16.07 -27.78 -8.65
CA LEU A 242 17.21 -28.19 -9.46
C LEU A 242 17.68 -29.54 -8.93
N GLU A 243 17.38 -30.63 -9.64
CA GLU A 243 18.06 -31.90 -9.37
C GLU A 243 19.56 -31.65 -9.52
N HIS A 244 20.34 -32.03 -8.51
CA HIS A 244 21.79 -32.07 -8.65
C HIS A 244 22.10 -32.95 -9.86
N VAL A 245 22.61 -32.34 -10.93
CA VAL A 245 23.25 -33.03 -12.05
C VAL A 245 24.18 -34.04 -11.41
N HIS A 246 23.84 -35.32 -11.52
CA HIS A 246 24.73 -36.40 -11.12
C HIS A 246 26.04 -36.16 -11.87
N GLN A 247 27.08 -35.74 -11.15
CA GLN A 247 28.44 -35.86 -11.65
C GLN A 247 28.64 -37.36 -11.87
N ALA A 248 28.59 -37.75 -13.14
CA ALA A 248 28.98 -39.08 -13.57
C ALA A 248 30.39 -39.32 -13.02
N LYS A 249 30.51 -40.40 -12.23
CA LYS A 249 31.79 -40.94 -11.80
C LYS A 249 32.64 -41.36 -12.99
#